data_AF-A0A940V529-F1
#
_entry.id   AF-A0A940V529-F1
#
_cell.length_a   1.000
_cell.length_b   1.000
_cell.length_c   1.000
_cell.angle_alpha   90.00
_cell.angle_beta   90.00
_cell.angle_gamma   90.00
#
_symmetry.space_group_name_H-M   'P 1'
#
loop_
_entity.id
_entity.type
_entity.pdbx_description
1 polymer ?
#
loop_
_entity_poly.entity_id
_entity_poly.type
_entity_poly.pdbx_seq_one_letter_code
_entity_poly.pdbx_strand_id
1 'polypeptide(L)'
;MAVLTTGLIENNPVSGIRPSSTLTVRLRNKDLMNAVVQIRGFYLKGTAKIEYVLDSITLAPGRVVDTHHYAQFDALEFRFITSSDEVEVLAWGKNDVGNMTVSYHVVPVEIIPPGMEANEQMDTVSADRIYVANSSSNNVSVIERKTNALITSVTVGTRPKAVGVNPVTNRIYVTNQGSNNVSVIDGLTHVVLATILVGVSPEELNIDSKTNRIYVTNHGSNNVSVISGRTHTVIATL
;
A
#
# COMPACT_ATOMS: atom_id res chain seq x y z
N MET A 1 -2.73 -2.04 -11.21
CA MET A 1 -1.50 -2.27 -12.00
C MET A 1 -0.45 -1.35 -11.40
N ALA A 2 0.48 -1.93 -10.64
CA ALA A 2 1.50 -1.17 -9.93
C ALA A 2 2.82 -1.25 -10.68
N VAL A 3 3.56 -0.14 -10.68
CA VAL A 3 4.95 -0.09 -11.14
C VAL A 3 5.83 0.14 -9.92
N LEU A 4 6.66 -0.83 -9.61
CA LEU A 4 7.55 -0.83 -8.46
C LEU A 4 9.00 -0.73 -8.93
N THR A 5 9.87 -0.18 -8.10
CA THR A 5 11.29 -0.08 -8.41
C THR A 5 12.13 -0.26 -7.16
N THR A 6 13.31 -0.85 -7.31
CA THR A 6 14.33 -0.86 -6.25
C THR A 6 15.02 0.50 -6.08
N GLY A 7 14.80 1.43 -7.02
CA GLY A 7 15.71 2.55 -7.21
C GLY A 7 17.08 2.08 -7.68
N LEU A 8 18.03 3.01 -7.76
CA LEU A 8 19.41 2.69 -8.09
C LEU A 8 20.09 2.04 -6.87
N ILE A 9 20.55 0.81 -7.03
CA ILE A 9 21.36 0.09 -6.07
C ILE A 9 22.82 0.27 -6.46
N GLU A 10 23.60 0.91 -5.61
CA GLU A 10 25.05 0.95 -5.74
C GLU A 10 25.68 -0.39 -5.33
N ASN A 11 26.60 -0.88 -6.14
CA ASN A 11 27.25 -2.17 -5.96
C ASN A 11 28.73 -2.13 -6.40
N ASN A 12 29.37 -1.00 -6.08
CA ASN A 12 30.78 -0.76 -6.36
C ASN A 12 31.67 -1.78 -5.61
N PRO A 13 32.69 -2.35 -6.26
CA PRO A 13 33.59 -3.30 -5.63
C PRO A 13 34.49 -2.61 -4.59
N VAL A 14 34.64 -3.22 -3.42
CA VAL A 14 35.59 -2.79 -2.38
C VAL A 14 36.67 -3.87 -2.27
N SER A 15 37.93 -3.50 -2.50
CA SER A 15 39.07 -4.44 -2.55
C SER A 15 38.86 -5.60 -3.55
N GLY A 16 38.15 -5.34 -4.66
CA GLY A 16 37.88 -6.33 -5.71
C GLY A 16 36.66 -7.22 -5.45
N ILE A 17 35.99 -7.09 -4.31
CA ILE A 17 34.80 -7.90 -3.95
C ILE A 17 33.55 -7.03 -4.07
N ARG A 18 32.52 -7.53 -4.75
CA ARG A 18 31.24 -6.83 -4.88
C ARG A 18 30.33 -7.14 -3.69
N PRO A 19 29.57 -6.15 -3.19
CA PRO A 19 28.55 -6.39 -2.16
C PRO A 19 27.49 -7.41 -2.59
N SER A 20 27.12 -7.43 -3.87
CA SER A 20 26.13 -8.34 -4.41
C SER A 20 26.54 -8.86 -5.78
N SER A 21 26.43 -10.18 -5.98
CA SER A 21 26.57 -10.81 -7.29
C SER A 21 25.28 -11.36 -7.85
N THR A 22 24.27 -11.54 -7.00
CA THR A 22 22.92 -11.93 -7.40
C THR A 22 21.87 -11.11 -6.67
N LEU A 23 20.80 -10.75 -7.38
CA LEU A 23 19.58 -10.22 -6.80
C LEU A 23 18.51 -11.30 -6.82
N THR A 24 18.02 -11.68 -5.64
CA THR A 24 16.87 -12.58 -5.52
C THR A 24 15.59 -11.75 -5.45
N VAL A 25 14.58 -12.12 -6.22
CA VAL A 25 13.25 -11.52 -6.20
C VAL A 25 12.24 -12.57 -5.79
N ARG A 26 11.57 -12.35 -4.65
CA ARG A 26 10.44 -13.15 -4.19
C ARG A 26 9.15 -12.46 -4.57
N LEU A 27 8.30 -13.20 -5.27
CA LEU A 27 6.97 -12.77 -5.65
C LEU A 27 5.94 -13.59 -4.88
N ARG A 28 4.88 -12.94 -4.39
CA ARG A 28 3.72 -13.62 -3.80
C ARG A 28 2.44 -13.00 -4.32
N ASN A 29 1.57 -13.81 -4.90
CA ASN A 29 0.24 -13.35 -5.27
C ASN A 29 -0.73 -13.51 -4.08
N LYS A 30 -1.20 -12.41 -3.49
CA LYS A 30 -2.28 -12.43 -2.47
C LYS A 30 -3.67 -12.22 -3.06
N ASP A 31 -3.77 -11.99 -4.37
CA ASP A 31 -5.05 -11.88 -5.07
C ASP A 31 -5.75 -13.25 -5.17
N LEU A 32 -7.07 -13.22 -5.36
CA LEU A 32 -7.92 -14.39 -5.63
C LEU A 32 -7.89 -14.78 -7.12
N MET A 33 -7.33 -13.93 -7.97
CA MET A 33 -7.16 -14.17 -9.40
C MET A 33 -5.68 -14.34 -9.78
N ASN A 34 -5.43 -14.90 -10.97
CA ASN A 34 -4.07 -14.94 -11.51
C ASN A 34 -3.51 -13.52 -11.68
N ALA A 35 -2.25 -13.32 -11.29
CA ALA A 35 -1.54 -12.07 -11.48
C ALA A 35 -0.31 -12.26 -12.37
N VAL A 36 -0.01 -11.29 -13.22
CA VAL A 36 1.18 -11.25 -14.06
C VAL A 36 2.16 -10.24 -13.49
N VAL A 37 3.44 -10.60 -13.43
CA VAL A 37 4.54 -9.74 -13.01
C VAL A 37 5.58 -9.68 -14.11
N GLN A 38 5.77 -8.50 -14.68
CA GLN A 38 6.89 -8.25 -15.58
C GLN A 38 8.07 -7.71 -14.77
N ILE A 39 9.24 -8.34 -14.91
CA ILE A 39 10.48 -7.96 -14.23
C ILE A 39 11.42 -7.36 -15.28
N ARG A 40 11.94 -6.17 -15.01
CA ARG A 40 12.89 -5.46 -15.88
C ARG A 40 14.12 -5.05 -15.07
N GLY A 41 15.29 -5.57 -15.41
CA GLY A 41 16.55 -5.25 -14.73
C GLY A 41 17.45 -4.41 -15.62
N PHE A 42 18.06 -3.39 -15.04
CA PHE A 42 18.94 -2.46 -15.73
C PHE A 42 20.26 -2.29 -14.98
N TYR A 43 21.36 -2.10 -15.70
CA TYR A 43 22.64 -1.68 -15.13
C TYR A 43 23.10 -0.36 -15.75
N LEU A 44 23.92 0.39 -15.01
CA LEU A 44 24.51 1.62 -15.53
C LEU A 44 25.86 1.34 -16.19
N LYS A 45 26.06 1.92 -17.38
CA LYS A 45 27.34 1.99 -18.08
C LYS A 45 27.64 3.45 -18.40
N GLY A 46 28.41 4.11 -17.54
CA GLY A 46 28.53 5.56 -17.56
C GLY A 46 27.18 6.19 -17.19
N THR A 47 26.66 7.09 -18.02
CA THR A 47 25.33 7.70 -17.85
C THR A 47 24.20 6.91 -18.53
N ALA A 48 24.54 5.86 -19.28
CA ALA A 48 23.56 5.05 -20.00
C ALA A 48 22.99 3.94 -19.10
N LYS A 49 21.67 3.77 -19.15
CA LYS A 49 20.96 2.68 -18.50
C LYS A 49 20.66 1.58 -19.51
N ILE A 50 21.24 0.39 -19.28
CA ILE A 50 21.15 -0.75 -20.21
C ILE A 50 20.30 -1.84 -19.58
N GLU A 51 19.24 -2.26 -20.27
CA GLU A 51 18.40 -3.39 -19.85
C GLU A 51 19.14 -4.71 -20.05
N TYR A 52 19.10 -5.58 -19.04
CA TYR A 52 19.73 -6.89 -19.07
C TYR A 52 18.83 -8.02 -18.53
N VAL A 53 17.67 -7.70 -17.96
CA VAL A 53 16.63 -8.67 -17.58
C VAL A 53 15.30 -8.18 -18.13
N LEU A 54 14.55 -9.10 -18.75
CA LEU A 54 13.16 -8.89 -19.15
C LEU A 54 12.42 -10.22 -19.01
N ASP A 55 11.75 -10.41 -17.86
CA ASP A 55 10.99 -11.62 -17.56
C ASP A 55 9.50 -11.29 -17.38
N SER A 56 8.64 -12.30 -17.58
CA SER A 56 7.21 -12.21 -17.31
C SER A 56 6.73 -13.49 -16.62
N ILE A 57 6.14 -13.35 -15.44
CA ILE A 57 5.73 -14.46 -14.59
C ILE A 57 4.25 -14.36 -14.31
N THR A 58 3.51 -15.45 -14.56
CA THR A 58 2.12 -15.59 -14.13
C THR A 58 2.07 -16.36 -12.82
N LEU A 59 1.41 -15.78 -11.81
CA LEU A 59 1.26 -16.32 -10.47
C LEU A 59 -0.21 -16.68 -10.24
N ALA A 60 -0.47 -17.96 -9.93
CA ALA A 60 -1.77 -18.39 -9.42
C ALA A 60 -2.07 -17.76 -8.04
N PRO A 61 -3.34 -17.67 -7.62
CA PRO A 61 -3.73 -17.21 -6.28
C PRO A 61 -2.94 -17.92 -5.17
N GLY A 62 -2.38 -17.15 -4.23
CA GLY A 62 -1.58 -17.67 -3.12
C GLY A 62 -0.18 -18.17 -3.49
N ARG A 63 0.19 -18.21 -4.77
CA ARG A 63 1.49 -18.74 -5.21
C ARG A 63 2.63 -17.81 -4.78
N VAL A 64 3.73 -18.43 -4.33
CA VAL A 64 5.02 -17.79 -4.06
C VAL A 64 6.06 -18.34 -5.04
N VAL A 65 6.89 -17.46 -5.60
CA VAL A 65 7.98 -17.79 -6.53
C VAL A 65 9.21 -16.96 -6.19
N ASP A 66 10.39 -17.59 -6.18
CA ASP A 66 11.67 -16.89 -6.07
C ASP A 66 12.39 -16.95 -7.42
N THR A 67 12.82 -15.81 -7.95
CA THR A 67 13.69 -15.70 -9.12
C THR A 67 15.03 -15.10 -8.74
N HIS A 68 16.06 -15.41 -9.51
CA HIS A 68 17.43 -14.97 -9.24
C HIS A 68 17.99 -14.32 -10.49
N HIS A 69 18.54 -13.13 -10.34
CA HIS A 69 19.06 -12.33 -11.44
C HIS A 69 20.50 -11.93 -11.16
N TYR A 70 21.28 -11.83 -12.22
CA TYR A 70 22.69 -11.44 -12.12
C TYR A 70 22.84 -9.99 -11.65
N ALA A 71 23.79 -9.70 -10.76
CA ALA A 71 23.95 -8.36 -10.19
C ALA A 71 25.41 -7.88 -10.14
N GLN A 72 26.36 -8.47 -10.89
CA GLN A 72 27.77 -8.04 -10.86
C GLN A 72 28.04 -6.77 -11.69
N PHE A 73 27.24 -5.72 -11.48
CA PHE A 73 27.44 -4.40 -12.06
C PHE A 73 27.72 -3.38 -10.96
N ASP A 74 28.37 -2.26 -11.30
CA ASP A 74 28.69 -1.20 -10.34
C ASP A 74 27.44 -0.48 -9.83
N ALA A 75 26.38 -0.43 -10.64
CA ALA A 75 25.07 0.03 -10.22
C ALA A 75 23.96 -0.64 -11.04
N LEU A 76 22.84 -0.93 -10.39
CA LEU A 76 21.71 -1.66 -10.97
C LEU A 76 20.35 -1.14 -10.48
N GLU A 77 19.30 -1.34 -11.26
CA GLU A 77 17.92 -1.02 -10.90
C GLU A 77 17.00 -2.11 -11.43
N PHE A 78 16.04 -2.56 -10.62
CA PHE A 78 14.95 -3.42 -11.06
C PHE A 78 13.62 -2.68 -11.02
N ARG A 79 12.81 -2.89 -12.05
CA ARG A 79 11.43 -2.45 -12.14
C ARG A 79 10.51 -3.65 -12.24
N PHE A 80 9.39 -3.60 -11.54
CA PHE A 80 8.38 -4.63 -11.53
C PHE A 80 7.05 -4.02 -11.94
N ILE A 81 6.38 -4.62 -12.92
CA ILE A 81 5.06 -4.19 -13.37
C ILE A 81 4.10 -5.31 -13.05
N THR A 82 3.20 -5.09 -12.10
CA THR A 82 2.26 -6.11 -11.64
C THR A 82 0.87 -5.84 -12.21
N SER A 83 0.17 -6.89 -12.64
CA SER A 83 -1.23 -6.77 -13.06
C SER A 83 -2.19 -6.64 -11.87
N SER A 84 -1.74 -7.00 -10.67
CA SER A 84 -2.48 -6.85 -9.40
C SER A 84 -1.63 -6.14 -8.35
N ASP A 85 -2.26 -5.28 -7.57
CA ASP A 85 -1.62 -4.52 -6.50
C ASP A 85 -1.51 -5.35 -5.20
N GLU A 86 -2.06 -6.58 -5.21
CA GLU A 86 -1.94 -7.59 -4.15
C GLU A 86 -0.72 -8.50 -4.35
N VAL A 87 0.04 -8.32 -5.43
CA VAL A 87 1.31 -9.03 -5.63
C VAL A 87 2.39 -8.41 -4.75
N GLU A 88 2.89 -9.12 -3.75
CA GLU A 88 4.07 -8.67 -3.00
C GLU A 88 5.35 -8.98 -3.77
N VAL A 89 6.27 -8.02 -3.79
CA VAL A 89 7.62 -8.18 -4.33
C VAL A 89 8.62 -7.91 -3.22
N LEU A 90 9.57 -8.81 -3.01
CA LEU A 90 10.72 -8.59 -2.12
C LEU A 90 11.99 -8.82 -2.93
N ALA A 91 12.96 -7.91 -2.84
CA ALA A 91 14.22 -8.04 -3.56
C ALA A 91 15.41 -7.94 -2.60
N TRP A 92 16.38 -8.84 -2.68
CA TRP A 92 17.57 -8.79 -1.84
C TRP A 92 18.83 -9.26 -2.56
N GLY A 93 19.96 -8.65 -2.21
CA GLY A 93 21.26 -9.05 -2.71
C GLY A 93 21.83 -10.26 -1.96
N LYS A 94 22.71 -11.01 -2.63
CA LYS A 94 23.62 -11.97 -1.99
C LYS A 94 25.04 -11.72 -2.46
N ASN A 95 25.98 -11.78 -1.52
CA ASN A 95 27.41 -11.71 -1.85
C ASN A 95 27.90 -13.01 -2.50
N ASP A 96 29.17 -13.02 -2.94
CA ASP A 96 29.80 -14.17 -3.62
C ASP A 96 29.91 -15.45 -2.77
N VAL A 97 29.63 -15.35 -1.47
CA VAL A 97 29.62 -16.46 -0.51
C VAL A 97 28.19 -16.91 -0.17
N GLY A 98 27.17 -16.26 -0.76
CA GLY A 98 25.75 -16.61 -0.59
C GLY A 98 25.05 -16.00 0.62
N ASN A 99 25.74 -15.16 1.41
CA ASN A 99 25.15 -14.47 2.55
C ASN A 99 24.26 -13.30 2.08
N MET A 100 23.16 -13.06 2.79
CA MET A 100 22.28 -11.92 2.50
C MET A 100 23.01 -10.60 2.75
N THR A 101 22.91 -9.68 1.79
CA THR A 101 23.25 -8.27 1.99
C THR A 101 21.98 -7.45 2.19
N VAL A 102 22.09 -6.11 2.25
CA VAL A 102 20.98 -5.17 2.53
C VAL A 102 19.69 -5.60 1.80
N SER A 103 18.61 -5.73 2.55
CA SER A 103 17.29 -6.16 2.05
C SER A 103 16.52 -4.95 1.53
N TYR A 104 16.04 -5.02 0.28
CA TYR A 104 15.17 -4.00 -0.32
C TYR A 104 13.73 -4.51 -0.32
N HIS A 105 12.94 -4.04 0.64
CA HIS A 105 11.52 -4.39 0.73
C HIS A 105 10.72 -3.54 -0.27
N VAL A 106 10.48 -4.06 -1.47
CA VAL A 106 9.80 -3.34 -2.56
C VAL A 106 8.32 -3.71 -2.60
N VAL A 107 7.56 -3.31 -1.57
CA VAL A 107 6.11 -3.59 -1.52
C VAL A 107 5.29 -2.64 -2.40
N PRO A 108 4.24 -3.13 -3.09
CA PRO A 108 3.25 -2.28 -3.78
C PRO A 108 2.36 -1.41 -2.87
N VAL A 109 2.68 -1.31 -1.59
CA VAL A 109 1.95 -0.47 -0.63
C VAL A 109 2.79 0.71 -0.14
N GLU A 110 3.57 1.31 -1.03
CA GLU A 110 4.29 2.55 -0.74
C GLU A 110 4.38 3.44 -2.00
N ILE A 111 3.22 3.81 -2.56
CA ILE A 111 3.19 5.04 -3.36
C ILE A 111 3.13 6.20 -2.37
N ILE A 112 4.29 6.53 -1.80
CA ILE A 112 4.50 7.82 -1.19
C ILE A 112 4.60 8.82 -2.35
N PRO A 113 3.76 9.87 -2.42
CA PRO A 113 3.82 10.87 -3.49
C PRO A 113 5.23 11.48 -3.62
N PRO A 114 5.67 11.88 -4.82
CA PRO A 114 6.96 12.55 -5.01
C PRO A 114 7.06 13.79 -4.10
N GLY A 115 7.96 13.77 -3.10
CA GLY A 115 8.15 14.87 -2.15
C GLY A 115 8.10 14.49 -0.65
N MET A 116 7.83 13.23 -0.31
CA MET A 116 7.93 12.73 1.07
C MET A 116 9.02 11.66 1.14
N GLU A 117 10.28 12.07 1.30
CA GLU A 117 11.36 11.12 1.55
C GLU A 117 11.23 10.49 2.94
N ALA A 118 11.55 9.20 3.01
CA ALA A 118 11.46 8.36 4.19
C ALA A 118 12.41 8.83 5.29
N ASN A 119 11.92 9.65 6.22
CA ASN A 119 12.51 9.73 7.54
C ASN A 119 11.95 8.58 8.39
N GLU A 120 12.88 7.77 8.86
CA GLU A 120 12.83 6.80 9.96
C GLU A 120 11.49 6.69 10.71
N GLN A 121 11.03 5.43 10.86
CA GLN A 121 9.79 4.95 11.49
C GLN A 121 8.55 4.91 10.57
N MET A 122 8.43 3.79 9.84
CA MET A 122 7.12 3.14 9.63
C MET A 122 6.60 2.52 10.95
N ASP A 123 6.54 3.32 12.02
CA ASP A 123 5.68 2.97 13.14
C ASP A 123 4.25 3.24 12.68
N THR A 124 3.36 2.31 12.97
CA THR A 124 1.94 2.33 12.60
C THR A 124 1.24 3.60 13.09
N VAL A 125 1.27 4.69 12.31
CA VAL A 125 0.81 6.02 12.74
C VAL A 125 -0.68 6.03 13.11
N SER A 126 -1.53 5.17 12.52
CA SER A 126 -2.94 5.08 12.94
C SER A 126 -3.15 4.43 14.31
N ALA A 127 -2.22 3.59 14.80
CA ALA A 127 -2.37 2.90 16.08
C ALA A 127 -2.21 3.84 17.30
N ASP A 128 -1.59 5.02 17.07
CA ASP A 128 -1.33 6.07 18.06
C ASP A 128 -2.25 7.29 17.89
N ARG A 129 -3.36 7.13 17.15
CA ARG A 129 -4.35 8.18 16.89
C ARG A 129 -5.75 7.71 17.26
N ILE A 130 -6.56 8.64 17.77
CA ILE A 130 -7.98 8.44 18.03
C ILE A 130 -8.75 9.30 17.04
N TYR A 131 -9.76 8.72 16.40
CA TYR A 131 -10.62 9.40 15.44
C TYR A 131 -12.05 9.46 16.00
N VAL A 132 -12.62 10.66 16.07
CA VAL A 132 -13.96 10.88 16.63
C VAL A 132 -14.84 11.56 15.59
N ALA A 133 -15.93 10.92 15.20
CA ALA A 133 -16.94 11.53 14.33
C ALA A 133 -17.78 12.56 15.09
N ASN A 134 -17.80 13.80 14.61
CA ASN A 134 -18.60 14.87 15.19
C ASN A 134 -19.82 15.12 14.31
N SER A 135 -20.92 14.43 14.60
CA SER A 135 -22.13 14.40 13.76
C SER A 135 -22.70 15.78 13.44
N SER A 136 -22.68 16.71 14.41
CA SER A 136 -23.25 18.05 14.25
C SER A 136 -22.33 19.02 13.49
N SER A 137 -21.02 18.73 13.46
CA SER A 137 -20.00 19.60 12.85
C SER A 137 -19.51 19.10 11.49
N ASN A 138 -20.01 17.94 11.02
CA ASN A 138 -19.64 17.32 9.74
C ASN A 138 -18.12 17.14 9.57
N ASN A 139 -17.43 16.80 10.65
CA ASN A 139 -15.99 16.56 10.64
C ASN A 139 -15.60 15.39 11.56
N VAL A 140 -14.33 14.99 11.47
CA VAL A 140 -13.69 14.01 12.35
C VAL A 140 -12.54 14.68 13.08
N SER A 141 -12.52 14.58 14.41
CA SER A 141 -11.38 14.99 15.23
C SER A 141 -10.30 13.93 15.20
N VAL A 142 -9.06 14.32 14.96
CA VAL A 142 -7.86 13.46 15.06
C VAL A 142 -7.12 13.85 16.33
N ILE A 143 -7.00 12.90 17.25
CA ILE A 143 -6.47 13.12 18.60
C ILE A 143 -5.24 12.24 18.80
N GLU A 144 -4.19 12.80 19.39
CA GLU A 144 -3.02 12.03 19.81
C GLU A 144 -3.37 11.16 21.03
N ARG A 145 -3.21 9.85 20.90
CA ARG A 145 -3.63 8.88 21.93
C ARG A 145 -2.94 9.07 23.27
N LYS A 146 -1.67 9.48 23.28
CA LYS A 146 -0.84 9.57 24.51
C LYS A 146 -1.14 10.82 25.32
N THR A 147 -1.40 11.94 24.64
CA THR A 147 -1.56 13.26 25.27
C THR A 147 -3.01 13.74 25.30
N ASN A 148 -3.89 13.09 24.55
CA ASN A 148 -5.24 13.55 24.23
C ASN A 148 -5.27 14.93 23.54
N ALA A 149 -4.16 15.37 22.95
CA ALA A 149 -4.10 16.61 22.22
C ALA A 149 -4.86 16.49 20.89
N LEU A 150 -5.66 17.50 20.55
CA LEU A 150 -6.25 17.62 19.22
C LEU A 150 -5.14 17.95 18.23
N ILE A 151 -4.95 17.09 17.24
CA ILE A 151 -3.98 17.29 16.15
C ILE A 151 -4.62 18.13 15.06
N THR A 152 -5.79 17.71 14.59
CA THR A 152 -6.53 18.40 13.52
C THR A 152 -8.00 17.97 13.51
N SER A 153 -8.80 18.65 12.69
CA SER A 153 -10.15 18.24 12.34
C SER A 153 -10.28 18.12 10.83
N VAL A 154 -10.87 17.02 10.36
CA VAL A 154 -11.00 16.69 8.94
C VAL A 154 -12.47 16.80 8.54
N THR A 155 -12.79 17.74 7.65
CA THR A 155 -14.16 17.87 7.12
C THR A 155 -14.52 16.65 6.28
N VAL A 156 -15.70 16.07 6.53
CA VAL A 156 -16.23 14.90 5.83
C VAL A 156 -17.64 15.17 5.31
N GLY A 157 -18.40 14.11 4.99
CA GLY A 157 -19.81 14.23 4.62
C GLY A 157 -20.71 14.66 5.79
N THR A 158 -22.02 14.68 5.55
CA THR A 158 -22.97 15.21 6.53
C THR A 158 -23.40 14.14 7.54
N ARG A 159 -23.52 14.55 8.80
CA ARG A 159 -23.89 13.69 9.93
C ARG A 159 -23.03 12.42 10.00
N PRO A 160 -21.68 12.54 10.13
CA PRO A 160 -20.81 11.38 10.31
C PRO A 160 -21.22 10.59 11.55
N LYS A 161 -21.25 9.25 11.45
CA LYS A 161 -21.83 8.38 12.47
C LYS A 161 -20.84 7.37 13.05
N ALA A 162 -20.14 6.61 12.20
CA ALA A 162 -19.13 5.66 12.62
C ALA A 162 -17.78 5.93 11.96
N VAL A 163 -16.71 5.52 12.64
CA VAL A 163 -15.34 5.58 12.13
C VAL A 163 -14.70 4.20 12.26
N GLY A 164 -14.09 3.71 11.20
CA GLY A 164 -13.24 2.52 11.25
C GLY A 164 -11.87 2.80 10.64
N VAL A 165 -10.86 2.13 11.20
CA VAL A 165 -9.46 2.28 10.80
C VAL A 165 -8.97 0.97 10.21
N ASN A 166 -8.39 1.01 9.02
CA ASN A 166 -7.59 -0.09 8.48
C ASN A 166 -6.11 0.17 8.84
N PRO A 167 -5.55 -0.53 9.84
CA PRO A 167 -4.17 -0.30 10.28
C PRO A 167 -3.12 -0.79 9.26
N VAL A 168 -3.49 -1.68 8.34
CA VAL A 168 -2.57 -2.20 7.32
C VAL A 168 -2.33 -1.16 6.22
N THR A 169 -3.36 -0.40 5.85
CA THR A 169 -3.29 0.60 4.78
C THR A 169 -3.20 2.04 5.30
N ASN A 170 -3.24 2.24 6.63
CA ASN A 170 -3.33 3.54 7.27
C ASN A 170 -4.48 4.40 6.66
N ARG A 171 -5.66 3.80 6.53
CA ARG A 171 -6.87 4.44 5.96
C ARG A 171 -7.96 4.47 7.00
N ILE A 172 -8.69 5.59 7.05
CA ILE A 172 -9.81 5.80 7.95
C ILE A 172 -11.07 5.94 7.11
N TYR A 173 -12.09 5.19 7.46
CA TYR A 173 -13.37 5.18 6.79
C TYR A 173 -14.42 5.75 7.73
N VAL A 174 -15.24 6.66 7.22
CA VAL A 174 -16.24 7.37 8.01
C VAL A 174 -17.60 7.22 7.33
N THR A 175 -18.58 6.62 7.99
CA THR A 175 -19.96 6.61 7.48
C THR A 175 -20.58 7.99 7.66
N ASN A 176 -21.08 8.58 6.58
CA ASN A 176 -21.78 9.87 6.62
C ASN A 176 -23.26 9.64 6.38
N GLN A 177 -24.00 9.51 7.48
CA GLN A 177 -25.40 9.11 7.46
C GLN A 177 -26.29 10.09 6.69
N GLY A 178 -26.01 11.39 6.80
CA GLY A 178 -26.81 12.45 6.19
C GLY A 178 -26.59 12.58 4.68
N SER A 179 -25.41 12.22 4.19
CA SER A 179 -25.02 12.36 2.77
C SER A 179 -24.96 11.03 2.02
N ASN A 180 -25.37 9.92 2.65
CA ASN A 180 -25.44 8.58 2.05
C ASN A 180 -24.11 8.14 1.40
N ASN A 181 -22.99 8.43 2.06
CA ASN A 181 -21.66 8.13 1.53
C ASN A 181 -20.68 7.74 2.65
N VAL A 182 -19.51 7.26 2.24
CA VAL A 182 -18.36 7.00 3.11
C VAL A 182 -17.20 7.89 2.70
N SER A 183 -16.61 8.61 3.64
CA SER A 183 -15.35 9.34 3.41
C SER A 183 -14.17 8.44 3.72
N VAL A 184 -13.14 8.48 2.87
CA VAL A 184 -11.86 7.82 3.09
C VAL A 184 -10.81 8.88 3.40
N ILE A 185 -10.21 8.81 4.57
CA ILE A 185 -9.17 9.74 5.04
C ILE A 185 -7.82 9.01 5.07
N ASP A 186 -6.79 9.70 4.61
CA ASP A 186 -5.40 9.27 4.75
C ASP A 186 -4.92 9.47 6.19
N GLY A 187 -4.45 8.40 6.84
CA GLY A 187 -4.06 8.44 8.24
C GLY A 187 -2.79 9.24 8.54
N LEU A 188 -1.95 9.50 7.54
CA LEU A 188 -0.70 10.25 7.69
C LEU A 188 -0.91 11.75 7.45
N THR A 189 -1.58 12.08 6.35
CA THR A 189 -1.76 13.46 5.89
C THR A 189 -3.06 14.10 6.37
N HIS A 190 -4.00 13.31 6.88
CA HIS A 190 -5.33 13.74 7.36
C HIS A 190 -6.17 14.41 6.28
N VAL A 191 -5.99 14.01 5.02
CA VAL A 191 -6.75 14.50 3.87
C VAL A 191 -7.78 13.45 3.44
N VAL A 192 -8.97 13.90 3.01
CA VAL A 192 -9.97 13.03 2.37
C VAL A 192 -9.50 12.63 0.98
N LEU A 193 -9.24 11.35 0.78
CA LEU A 193 -8.81 10.77 -0.49
C LEU A 193 -9.98 10.47 -1.43
N ALA A 194 -11.11 10.06 -0.87
CA ALA A 194 -12.28 9.66 -1.64
C ALA A 194 -13.58 9.84 -0.85
N THR A 195 -14.68 10.03 -1.59
CA THR A 195 -16.04 9.97 -1.08
C THR A 195 -16.82 8.95 -1.90
N ILE A 196 -17.30 7.89 -1.25
CA ILE A 196 -17.87 6.70 -1.89
C ILE A 196 -19.37 6.70 -1.63
N LEU A 197 -20.19 6.79 -2.67
CA LEU A 197 -21.64 6.64 -2.55
C LEU A 197 -21.99 5.21 -2.14
N VAL A 198 -22.87 5.07 -1.15
CA VAL A 198 -23.37 3.78 -0.65
C VAL A 198 -24.91 3.81 -0.60
N GLY A 199 -25.52 2.87 0.12
CA GLY A 199 -26.95 2.87 0.37
C GLY A 199 -27.41 4.05 1.25
N VAL A 200 -28.70 4.05 1.55
CA VAL A 200 -29.35 5.15 2.29
C VAL A 200 -29.08 5.00 3.78
N SER A 201 -28.75 6.11 4.45
CA SER A 201 -28.51 6.18 5.89
C SER A 201 -27.46 5.16 6.37
N PRO A 202 -26.21 5.22 5.88
CA PRO A 202 -25.15 4.37 6.39
C PRO A 202 -24.91 4.66 7.87
N GLU A 203 -24.85 3.61 8.69
CA GLU A 203 -24.71 3.76 10.14
C GLU A 203 -23.35 3.27 10.62
N GLU A 204 -23.13 1.97 10.52
CA GLU A 204 -21.91 1.32 11.01
C GLU A 204 -21.07 0.79 9.85
N LEU A 205 -19.79 0.57 10.13
CA LEU A 205 -18.91 -0.14 9.22
C LEU A 205 -17.96 -1.09 9.95
N ASN A 206 -17.58 -2.16 9.27
CA ASN A 206 -16.54 -3.08 9.71
C ASN A 206 -15.50 -3.26 8.60
N ILE A 207 -14.26 -3.49 9.00
CA ILE A 207 -13.12 -3.57 8.09
C ILE A 207 -12.48 -4.94 8.22
N ASP A 208 -12.38 -5.65 7.09
CA ASP A 208 -11.48 -6.78 6.94
C ASP A 208 -10.14 -6.27 6.41
N SER A 209 -9.19 -6.08 7.33
CA SER A 209 -7.86 -5.57 7.01
C SER A 209 -7.00 -6.56 6.22
N LYS A 210 -7.35 -7.85 6.20
CA LYS A 210 -6.62 -8.87 5.42
C LYS A 210 -6.94 -8.80 3.94
N THR A 211 -8.20 -8.49 3.63
CA THR A 211 -8.71 -8.42 2.25
C THR A 211 -8.93 -6.98 1.77
N ASN A 212 -8.67 -5.99 2.63
CA ASN A 212 -8.93 -4.58 2.41
C ASN A 212 -10.38 -4.30 1.96
N ARG A 213 -11.34 -4.96 2.62
CA ARG A 213 -12.78 -4.79 2.37
C ARG A 213 -13.46 -4.08 3.53
N ILE A 214 -14.39 -3.20 3.18
CA ILE A 214 -15.16 -2.42 4.14
C ILE A 214 -16.63 -2.75 3.92
N TYR A 215 -17.29 -3.19 4.97
CA TYR A 215 -18.68 -3.59 4.98
C TYR A 215 -19.48 -2.51 5.70
N VAL A 216 -20.41 -1.89 4.99
CA VAL A 216 -21.17 -0.74 5.49
C VAL A 216 -22.64 -1.14 5.61
N THR A 217 -23.22 -1.00 6.79
CA THR A 217 -24.64 -1.23 7.01
C THR A 217 -25.44 0.01 6.61
N ASN A 218 -26.32 -0.13 5.64
CA ASN A 218 -27.17 0.96 5.17
C ASN A 218 -28.58 0.78 5.75
N HIS A 219 -28.83 1.40 6.90
CA HIS A 219 -30.08 1.23 7.64
C HIS A 219 -31.29 1.71 6.84
N GLY A 220 -31.16 2.82 6.10
CA GLY A 220 -32.25 3.38 5.33
C GLY A 220 -32.63 2.58 4.08
N SER A 221 -31.70 1.81 3.51
CA SER A 221 -31.94 0.98 2.32
C SER A 221 -31.98 -0.53 2.61
N ASN A 222 -31.92 -0.94 3.88
CA ASN A 222 -31.99 -2.34 4.31
C ASN A 222 -31.02 -3.28 3.58
N ASN A 223 -29.78 -2.82 3.32
CA ASN A 223 -28.77 -3.59 2.60
C ASN A 223 -27.36 -3.30 3.13
N VAL A 224 -26.37 -4.08 2.68
CA VAL A 224 -24.95 -3.89 3.02
C VAL A 224 -24.16 -3.54 1.77
N SER A 225 -23.41 -2.44 1.81
CA SER A 225 -22.43 -2.13 0.76
C SER A 225 -21.08 -2.73 1.10
N VAL A 226 -20.49 -3.47 0.16
CA VAL A 226 -19.12 -3.95 0.24
C VAL A 226 -18.25 -3.04 -0.60
N ILE A 227 -17.32 -2.35 0.04
CA ILE A 227 -16.38 -1.42 -0.59
C ILE A 227 -15.01 -2.10 -0.71
N SER A 228 -14.40 -1.94 -1.87
CA SER A 228 -12.98 -2.21 -2.06
C SER A 228 -12.16 -1.05 -1.53
N GLY A 229 -11.35 -1.31 -0.50
CA GLY A 229 -10.42 -0.33 0.06
C GLY A 229 -9.30 0.06 -0.91
N ARG A 230 -9.08 -0.72 -1.97
CA ARG A 230 -8.08 -0.46 -3.02
C ARG A 230 -8.57 0.54 -4.04
N THR A 231 -9.79 0.34 -4.55
CA THR A 231 -10.35 1.13 -5.66
C THR A 231 -11.25 2.25 -5.18
N HIS A 232 -11.60 2.27 -3.89
CA HIS A 232 -12.58 3.19 -3.30
C HIS A 232 -13.94 3.14 -4.03
N THR A 233 -14.36 1.94 -4.41
CA THR A 233 -15.64 1.70 -5.09
C THR A 233 -16.42 0.60 -4.38
N VAL A 234 -17.75 0.66 -4.49
CA VAL A 234 -18.64 -0.44 -4.10
C VAL A 234 -18.45 -1.59 -5.09
N ILE A 235 -18.13 -2.77 -4.58
CA ILE A 235 -17.92 -4.01 -5.36
C ILE A 235 -19.07 -5.00 -5.22
N ALA A 236 -19.91 -4.85 -4.20
CA ALA A 236 -21.14 -5.63 -4.05
C ALA A 236 -22.15 -4.89 -3.15
N THR A 237 -23.43 -5.23 -3.34
CA THR A 237 -24.52 -4.86 -2.44
C THR A 237 -25.24 -6.15 -2.05
N LEU A 238 -25.36 -6.40 -0.75
CA LEU A 238 -25.98 -7.61 -0.17
C LEU A 238 -27.33 -7.30 0.44
#